data_AF-A0A8S0FQ17-F1
#
_entry.id   AF-A0A8S0FQ17-F1
#
_cell.length_a   1.000
_cell.length_b   1.000
_cell.length_c   1.000
_cell.angle_alpha   90.00
_cell.angle_beta   90.00
_cell.angle_gamma   90.00
#
_symmetry.space_group_name_H-M   'P 1'
#
loop_
_entity.id
_entity.type
_entity.pdbx_description
1 polymer ?
#
loop_
_entity_poly.entity_id
_entity_poly.type
_entity_poly.pdbx_seq_one_letter_code
_entity_poly.pdbx_strand_id
1 'polypeptide(L)'
;MQTPLVVGISGIAQTSEAAVIFTVLTSPDVAQATMWGHMAETVEAHGYTFSRPKLAAEVSNENATVVDHNETWSTFTWSGADSHCTVLPGMRHFGALATVIPSTVQTVLGWPMQGDYYWSSLAGLTGQHHAADVSNRGETQKPDSTTFLVSCVDKPAPDVEPKIVLSNRHARKL
;
A
#
# COMPACT_ATOMS: atom_id res chain seq x y z
N MET A 1 -21.50 0.15 -11.18
CA MET A 1 -22.85 0.56 -11.65
C MET A 1 -22.72 1.01 -13.09
N GLN A 2 -23.43 0.36 -14.01
CA GLN A 2 -23.45 0.75 -15.42
C GLN A 2 -24.71 1.58 -15.64
N THR A 3 -24.54 2.83 -16.07
CA THR A 3 -25.66 3.74 -16.29
C THR A 3 -25.88 3.88 -17.79
N PRO A 4 -27.06 3.51 -18.32
CA PRO A 4 -27.36 3.76 -19.71
C PRO A 4 -27.60 5.25 -19.93
N LEU A 5 -26.89 5.85 -20.88
CA LEU A 5 -27.20 7.18 -21.39
C LEU A 5 -28.07 7.01 -22.64
N VAL A 6 -29.30 7.54 -22.56
CA VAL A 6 -30.21 7.61 -23.70
C VAL A 6 -30.17 9.03 -24.24
N VAL A 7 -29.72 9.19 -25.48
CA VAL A 7 -29.77 10.46 -26.20
C VAL A 7 -30.96 10.41 -27.17
N GLY A 8 -31.85 11.39 -27.06
CA GLY A 8 -33.01 11.56 -27.95
C GLY A 8 -33.10 12.98 -28.47
N ILE A 9 -33.56 13.13 -29.72
CA ILE A 9 -33.79 14.42 -30.37
C ILE A 9 -35.31 14.66 -30.38
N SER A 10 -35.76 15.84 -29.94
CA SER A 10 -37.20 16.12 -29.84
C SER A 10 -37.88 16.02 -31.21
N GLY A 11 -38.91 15.18 -31.32
CA GLY A 11 -39.66 14.94 -32.56
C GLY A 11 -39.13 13.81 -33.47
N ILE A 12 -38.05 13.12 -33.09
CA ILE A 12 -37.50 11.97 -33.84
C ILE A 12 -37.49 10.74 -32.93
N ALA A 13 -38.14 9.65 -33.35
CA ALA A 13 -38.17 8.39 -32.60
C ALA A 13 -36.89 7.55 -32.81
N GLN A 14 -35.72 8.18 -32.73
CA GLN A 14 -34.43 7.51 -32.80
C GLN A 14 -33.65 7.77 -31.52
N THR A 15 -33.43 6.72 -30.73
CA THR A 15 -32.66 6.75 -29.50
C THR A 15 -31.33 6.02 -29.73
N SER A 16 -30.23 6.62 -29.31
CA SER A 16 -28.94 5.95 -29.22
C SER A 16 -28.63 5.68 -27.76
N GLU A 17 -28.20 4.46 -27.45
CA GLU A 17 -27.78 4.07 -26.10
C GLU A 17 -26.26 3.93 -26.05
N ALA A 18 -25.65 4.58 -25.06
CA ALA A 18 -24.25 4.39 -24.71
C ALA A 18 -24.16 3.93 -23.25
N ALA A 19 -23.37 2.89 -22.99
CA ALA A 19 -23.07 2.46 -21.64
C ALA A 19 -21.91 3.28 -21.08
N VAL A 20 -22.11 3.89 -19.91
CA VAL A 20 -21.03 4.52 -19.15
C VAL A 20 -20.80 3.71 -17.87
N ILE A 21 -19.54 3.38 -17.59
CA ILE A 21 -19.12 2.73 -16.36
C ILE A 21 -18.47 3.78 -15.48
N PHE A 22 -19.00 3.97 -14.28
CA PHE A 22 -18.34 4.79 -13.26
C PHE A 22 -17.34 3.92 -12.51
N THR A 23 -16.06 4.22 -12.65
CA THR A 23 -14.96 3.55 -11.93
C THR A 23 -14.68 4.25 -10.60
N VAL A 24 -14.29 3.50 -9.58
CA VAL A 24 -13.91 4.05 -8.26
C VAL A 24 -12.42 3.89 -8.01
N LEU A 25 -11.80 4.89 -7.37
CA LEU A 25 -10.35 4.89 -7.11
C LEU A 25 -9.95 3.80 -6.12
N THR A 26 -10.83 3.44 -5.19
CA THR A 26 -10.60 2.46 -4.12
C THR A 26 -10.80 1.01 -4.56
N SER A 27 -10.88 0.75 -5.87
CA SER A 27 -10.98 -0.59 -6.43
C SER A 27 -9.97 -0.73 -7.59
N PRO A 28 -9.26 -1.86 -7.70
CA PRO A 28 -8.34 -2.11 -8.80
C PRO A 28 -9.04 -2.49 -10.10
N ASP A 29 -8.40 -2.17 -11.23
CA ASP A 29 -8.90 -2.56 -12.56
C ASP A 29 -8.45 -3.98 -12.90
N VAL A 30 -8.99 -4.96 -12.17
CA VAL A 30 -8.73 -6.39 -12.34
C VAL A 30 -10.04 -7.19 -12.31
N ALA A 31 -10.07 -8.33 -12.99
CA ALA A 31 -11.29 -9.15 -13.12
C ALA A 31 -11.80 -9.70 -11.78
N GLN A 32 -10.93 -9.81 -10.78
CA GLN A 32 -11.23 -10.29 -9.44
C GLN A 32 -11.83 -9.22 -8.52
N ALA A 33 -11.85 -7.95 -8.94
CA ALA A 33 -12.41 -6.87 -8.16
C ALA A 33 -13.94 -6.96 -8.09
N THR A 34 -14.50 -6.54 -6.97
CA THR A 34 -15.95 -6.49 -6.74
C THR A 34 -16.57 -5.30 -7.47
N MET A 35 -15.83 -4.19 -7.53
CA MET A 35 -16.24 -2.94 -8.16
C MET A 35 -15.43 -2.70 -9.44
N TRP A 36 -15.95 -1.81 -10.29
CA TRP A 36 -15.19 -1.33 -11.43
C TRP A 36 -14.20 -0.28 -10.93
N GLY A 37 -12.92 -0.60 -11.05
CA GLY A 37 -11.83 0.14 -10.45
C GLY A 37 -11.02 0.99 -11.41
N HIS A 38 -10.22 1.90 -10.86
CA HIS A 38 -9.09 2.52 -11.56
C HIS A 38 -7.90 2.79 -10.62
N MET A 39 -7.81 2.04 -9.50
CA MET A 39 -6.65 2.07 -8.63
C MET A 39 -5.41 1.73 -9.44
N ALA A 40 -4.37 2.56 -9.34
CA ALA A 40 -3.10 2.29 -10.00
C ALA A 40 -2.45 1.03 -9.39
N GLU A 41 -1.90 0.16 -10.26
CA GLU A 41 -1.17 -1.03 -9.81
C GLU A 41 0.10 -0.66 -9.05
N THR A 42 0.73 0.46 -9.39
CA THR A 42 1.95 0.95 -8.77
C THR A 42 1.98 2.45 -8.58
N VAL A 43 2.87 2.91 -7.69
CA VAL A 43 3.23 4.31 -7.50
C VAL A 43 4.74 4.45 -7.39
N GLU A 44 5.30 5.48 -8.03
CA GLU A 44 6.70 5.83 -7.90
C GLU A 44 6.92 6.88 -6.80
N ALA A 45 7.89 6.65 -5.92
CA ALA A 45 8.30 7.61 -4.91
C ALA A 45 9.81 7.54 -4.67
N HIS A 46 10.52 8.67 -4.89
CA HIS A 46 11.99 8.75 -4.79
C HIS A 46 12.74 7.62 -5.51
N GLY A 47 12.26 7.23 -6.68
CA GLY A 47 12.87 6.19 -7.51
C GLY A 47 12.62 4.75 -7.02
N TYR A 48 11.73 4.55 -6.05
CA TYR A 48 11.17 3.24 -5.70
C TYR A 48 9.79 3.09 -6.32
N THR A 49 9.44 1.88 -6.74
CA THR A 49 8.12 1.54 -7.24
C THR A 49 7.42 0.66 -6.22
N PHE A 50 6.33 1.16 -5.66
CA PHE A 50 5.49 0.40 -4.72
C PHE A 50 4.33 -0.22 -5.47
N SER A 51 4.01 -1.47 -5.17
CA SER A 51 2.78 -2.10 -5.65
C SER A 51 1.63 -1.86 -4.68
N ARG A 52 0.41 -1.70 -5.21
CA ARG A 52 -0.78 -1.72 -4.35
C ARG A 52 -0.88 -3.04 -3.57
N PRO A 53 -1.59 -3.06 -2.42
CA PRO A 53 -1.99 -4.31 -1.77
C PRO A 53 -2.78 -5.20 -2.73
N LYS A 54 -2.75 -6.51 -2.47
CA LYS A 54 -3.46 -7.50 -3.29
C LYS A 54 -4.81 -7.87 -2.68
N LEU A 55 -5.80 -8.10 -3.53
CA LEU A 55 -7.07 -8.69 -3.15
C LEU A 55 -6.84 -10.15 -2.72
N ALA A 56 -7.72 -10.67 -1.86
CA ALA A 56 -7.70 -12.08 -1.44
C ALA A 56 -7.74 -13.03 -2.64
N ALA A 57 -8.53 -12.71 -3.66
CA ALA A 57 -8.65 -13.51 -4.88
C ALA A 57 -7.45 -13.42 -5.83
N GLU A 58 -6.47 -12.54 -5.58
CA GLU A 58 -5.25 -12.42 -6.38
C GLU A 58 -4.10 -13.28 -5.87
N VAL A 59 -4.21 -13.83 -4.66
CA VAL A 59 -3.15 -14.58 -3.98
C VAL A 59 -3.71 -15.88 -3.39
N SER A 60 -2.82 -16.74 -2.92
CA SER A 60 -3.18 -18.00 -2.26
C SER A 60 -2.37 -18.27 -0.99
N ASN A 61 -1.65 -17.26 -0.52
CA ASN A 61 -0.67 -17.34 0.56
C ASN A 61 -0.95 -16.31 1.68
N GLU A 62 -2.11 -15.66 1.64
CA GLU A 62 -2.60 -14.78 2.67
C GLU A 62 -2.85 -15.56 3.98
N ASN A 63 -2.71 -14.88 5.11
CA ASN A 63 -3.00 -15.47 6.43
C ASN A 63 -4.40 -15.13 6.91
N ALA A 64 -4.93 -13.98 6.51
CA ALA A 64 -6.27 -13.52 6.79
C ALA A 64 -6.71 -12.49 5.74
N THR A 65 -7.94 -12.01 5.84
CA THR A 65 -8.48 -10.97 4.95
C THR A 65 -9.06 -9.82 5.73
N VAL A 66 -9.20 -8.68 5.05
CA VAL A 66 -9.85 -7.49 5.57
C VAL A 66 -10.73 -6.86 4.48
N VAL A 67 -11.89 -6.34 4.87
CA VAL A 67 -12.81 -5.67 3.94
C VAL A 67 -12.64 -4.16 4.05
N ASP A 68 -12.41 -3.51 2.91
CA ASP A 68 -12.27 -2.05 2.81
C ASP A 68 -12.84 -1.58 1.46
N HIS A 69 -13.71 -0.56 1.48
CA HIS A 69 -14.39 0.00 0.31
C HIS A 69 -15.03 -1.04 -0.64
N ASN A 70 -15.68 -2.04 -0.06
CA ASN A 70 -16.36 -3.12 -0.78
C ASN A 70 -15.43 -4.06 -1.56
N GLU A 71 -14.14 -4.06 -1.24
CA GLU A 71 -13.16 -5.02 -1.73
C GLU A 71 -12.60 -5.85 -0.57
N THR A 72 -12.23 -7.10 -0.85
CA THR A 72 -11.62 -8.01 0.13
C THR A 72 -10.12 -8.12 -0.11
N TRP A 73 -9.33 -7.57 0.81
CA TRP A 73 -7.88 -7.45 0.72
C TRP A 73 -7.17 -8.52 1.53
N SER A 74 -6.01 -8.95 1.05
CA SER A 74 -5.14 -9.92 1.72
C SER A 74 -4.37 -9.28 2.85
N THR A 75 -4.27 -9.97 3.97
CA THR A 75 -3.41 -9.60 5.09
C THR A 75 -2.52 -10.77 5.47
N PHE A 76 -1.33 -10.45 5.99
CA PHE A 76 -0.27 -11.42 6.20
C PHE A 76 0.31 -11.27 7.60
N THR A 77 0.74 -12.37 8.21
CA THR A 77 1.71 -12.33 9.31
C THR A 77 3.03 -11.73 8.79
N TRP A 78 3.93 -11.33 9.68
CA TRP A 78 5.18 -10.71 9.22
C TRP A 78 5.97 -11.64 8.28
N SER A 79 6.09 -12.92 8.64
CA SER A 79 6.76 -13.92 7.77
C SER A 79 6.02 -14.16 6.45
N GLY A 80 4.69 -14.09 6.46
CA GLY A 80 3.88 -14.16 5.25
C GLY A 80 4.11 -12.97 4.33
N ALA A 81 4.23 -11.76 4.89
CA ALA A 81 4.53 -10.53 4.16
C ALA A 81 5.92 -10.57 3.53
N ASP A 82 6.92 -11.00 4.30
CA ASP A 82 8.31 -11.15 3.84
C ASP A 82 8.43 -12.19 2.73
N SER A 83 7.63 -13.26 2.79
CA SER A 83 7.57 -14.27 1.73
C SER A 83 6.77 -13.83 0.50
N HIS A 84 5.73 -13.00 0.70
CA HIS A 84 4.87 -12.51 -0.36
C HIS A 84 5.59 -11.49 -1.25
N CYS A 85 6.35 -10.58 -0.65
CA CYS A 85 7.12 -9.58 -1.37
C CYS A 85 8.50 -10.09 -1.78
N THR A 86 8.94 -9.77 -2.99
CA THR A 86 10.38 -9.88 -3.33
C THR A 86 11.22 -8.94 -2.45
N VAL A 87 10.69 -7.74 -2.15
CA VAL A 87 11.25 -6.83 -1.16
C VAL A 87 10.13 -6.23 -0.31
N LEU A 88 10.13 -6.57 0.98
CA LEU A 88 9.26 -5.94 1.97
C LEU A 88 9.82 -4.55 2.34
N PRO A 89 9.06 -3.45 2.19
CA PRO A 89 9.57 -2.12 2.47
C PRO A 89 9.99 -1.95 3.93
N GLY A 90 11.11 -1.28 4.19
CA GLY A 90 11.43 -0.74 5.52
C GLY A 90 10.92 0.68 5.70
N MET A 91 11.15 1.28 6.88
CA MET A 91 10.70 2.64 7.19
C MET A 91 11.21 3.73 6.24
N ARG A 92 12.41 3.57 5.66
CA ARG A 92 12.92 4.53 4.66
C ARG A 92 12.07 4.55 3.39
N HIS A 93 11.55 3.39 2.97
CA HIS A 93 10.63 3.31 1.84
C HIS A 93 9.30 3.99 2.17
N PHE A 94 8.73 3.75 3.36
CA PHE A 94 7.53 4.48 3.80
C PHE A 94 7.76 6.00 3.91
N GLY A 95 8.97 6.42 4.31
CA GLY A 95 9.37 7.83 4.26
C GLY A 95 9.41 8.39 2.83
N ALA A 96 9.90 7.62 1.86
CA ALA A 96 9.84 7.98 0.44
C ALA A 96 8.38 8.05 -0.06
N LEU A 97 7.56 7.05 0.24
CA LEU A 97 6.14 7.04 -0.11
C LEU A 97 5.41 8.27 0.45
N ALA A 98 5.67 8.65 1.71
CA ALA A 98 5.04 9.81 2.35
C ALA A 98 5.27 11.14 1.59
N THR A 99 6.31 11.25 0.75
CA THR A 99 6.59 12.46 -0.03
C THR A 99 5.61 12.68 -1.18
N VAL A 100 4.97 11.61 -1.66
CA VAL A 100 3.95 11.66 -2.73
C VAL A 100 2.52 11.54 -2.19
N ILE A 101 2.35 11.43 -0.87
CA ILE A 101 1.06 11.29 -0.19
C ILE A 101 0.74 12.55 0.64
N PRO A 102 0.16 13.60 0.04
CA PRO A 102 -0.13 14.85 0.75
C PRO A 102 -1.19 14.71 1.86
N SER A 103 -2.07 13.71 1.76
CA SER A 103 -3.10 13.39 2.77
C SER A 103 -2.93 11.95 3.25
N THR A 104 -3.73 11.02 2.73
CA THR A 104 -3.70 9.59 3.07
C THR A 104 -3.49 8.74 1.82
N VAL A 105 -2.96 7.53 2.00
CA VAL A 105 -2.77 6.59 0.88
C VAL A 105 -4.11 6.20 0.25
N GLN A 106 -5.20 6.16 1.04
CA GLN A 106 -6.54 5.87 0.52
C GLN A 106 -7.09 7.00 -0.35
N THR A 107 -6.94 8.27 0.04
CA THR A 107 -7.44 9.39 -0.78
C THR A 107 -6.60 9.62 -2.04
N VAL A 108 -5.28 9.42 -1.95
CA VAL A 108 -4.37 9.72 -3.05
C VAL A 108 -4.24 8.55 -4.02
N LEU A 109 -4.15 7.32 -3.50
CA LEU A 109 -3.89 6.12 -4.30
C LEU A 109 -5.06 5.13 -4.32
N GLY A 110 -6.10 5.33 -3.49
CA GLY A 110 -7.19 4.37 -3.35
C GLY A 110 -6.88 3.18 -2.45
N TRP A 111 -5.66 3.07 -1.92
CA TRP A 111 -5.23 1.88 -1.20
C TRP A 111 -6.03 1.65 0.10
N PRO A 112 -6.26 0.39 0.49
CA PRO A 112 -6.97 0.07 1.72
C PRO A 112 -6.21 0.58 2.95
N MET A 113 -6.93 1.07 3.95
CA MET A 113 -6.39 1.53 5.23
C MET A 113 -7.08 0.89 6.42
N GLN A 114 -7.91 -0.14 6.23
CA GLN A 114 -8.55 -0.84 7.34
C GLN A 114 -7.49 -1.38 8.33
N GLY A 115 -7.49 -0.81 9.53
CA GLY A 115 -6.53 -1.12 10.58
C GLY A 115 -5.23 -0.30 10.55
N ASP A 116 -5.11 0.70 9.69
CA ASP A 116 -4.07 1.74 9.59
C ASP A 116 -2.61 1.29 9.37
N TYR A 117 -2.31 0.00 9.49
CA TYR A 117 -0.95 -0.52 9.51
C TYR A 117 -0.59 -1.35 8.27
N TYR A 118 0.62 -1.11 7.76
CA TYR A 118 1.26 -1.91 6.73
C TYR A 118 2.55 -2.52 7.29
N TRP A 119 2.85 -3.77 6.96
CA TRP A 119 4.09 -4.38 7.43
C TRP A 119 5.33 -3.69 6.88
N SER A 120 6.37 -3.68 7.70
CA SER A 120 7.71 -3.31 7.25
C SER A 120 8.75 -4.36 7.62
N SER A 121 9.89 -4.32 6.93
CA SER A 121 11.05 -5.16 7.21
C SER A 121 11.89 -4.70 8.40
N LEU A 122 11.54 -3.59 9.07
CA LEU A 122 12.30 -3.11 10.23
C LEU A 122 12.05 -4.02 11.45
N ALA A 123 13.11 -4.73 11.87
CA ALA A 123 13.12 -5.58 13.04
C ALA A 123 12.87 -4.79 14.34
N GLY A 124 12.08 -5.37 15.24
CA GLY A 124 11.90 -4.89 16.61
C GLY A 124 12.59 -5.81 17.62
N LEU A 125 12.01 -5.87 18.83
CA LEU A 125 12.27 -6.91 19.83
C LEU A 125 11.97 -8.31 19.28
N THR A 126 12.51 -9.34 19.93
CA THR A 126 12.28 -10.74 19.59
C THR A 126 10.78 -11.06 19.40
N GLY A 127 10.43 -11.60 18.22
CA GLY A 127 9.06 -11.97 17.85
C GLY A 127 8.18 -10.79 17.42
N GLN A 128 8.80 -9.65 17.09
CA GLN A 128 8.09 -8.45 16.68
C GLN A 128 8.84 -7.69 15.58
N HIS A 129 8.07 -7.02 14.74
CA HIS A 129 8.55 -6.07 13.73
C HIS A 129 7.78 -4.76 13.80
N HIS A 130 8.35 -3.71 13.21
CA HIS A 130 7.69 -2.43 13.09
C HIS A 130 6.72 -2.43 11.90
N ALA A 131 5.48 -2.03 12.14
CA ALA A 131 4.48 -1.75 11.12
C ALA A 131 4.38 -0.22 10.90
N ALA A 132 4.31 0.21 9.64
CA ALA A 132 4.10 1.60 9.28
C ALA A 132 2.64 1.98 9.53
N ASP A 133 2.41 3.07 10.25
CA ASP A 133 1.10 3.69 10.37
C ASP A 133 0.88 4.62 9.16
N VAL A 134 0.08 4.16 8.19
CA VAL A 134 -0.17 4.89 6.95
C VAL A 134 -1.21 6.01 7.12
N SER A 135 -1.82 6.14 8.31
CA SER A 135 -2.76 7.22 8.65
C SER A 135 -2.06 8.50 9.13
N ASN A 136 -0.95 8.36 9.83
CA ASN A 136 -0.25 9.48 10.48
C ASN A 136 1.27 9.52 10.20
N ARG A 137 1.77 8.66 9.30
CA ARG A 137 3.20 8.53 8.93
C ARG A 137 4.10 8.12 10.10
N GLY A 138 3.52 7.53 11.14
CA GLY A 138 4.23 6.94 12.25
C GLY A 138 4.61 5.49 11.99
N GLU A 139 5.08 4.84 13.04
CA GLU A 139 5.27 3.40 13.08
C GLU A 139 4.87 2.88 14.46
N THR A 140 4.57 1.59 14.55
CA THR A 140 4.53 0.94 15.85
C THR A 140 5.02 -0.50 15.76
N GLN A 141 5.72 -0.94 16.80
CA GLN A 141 6.10 -2.33 16.96
C GLN A 141 4.89 -3.25 17.20
N LYS A 142 4.83 -4.38 16.50
CA LYS A 142 3.70 -5.32 16.55
C LYS A 142 4.20 -6.78 16.61
N PRO A 143 3.46 -7.69 17.28
CA PRO A 143 3.75 -9.12 17.25
C PRO A 143 3.71 -9.69 15.84
N ASP A 144 4.67 -10.54 15.48
CA ASP A 144 4.80 -11.13 14.15
C ASP A 144 3.59 -11.97 13.71
N SER A 145 2.83 -12.48 14.68
CA SER A 145 1.59 -13.23 14.47
C SER A 145 0.39 -12.36 14.07
N THR A 146 0.52 -11.03 14.16
CA THR A 146 -0.53 -10.08 13.74
C THR A 146 -0.63 -10.05 12.22
N THR A 147 -1.84 -9.86 11.67
CA THR A 147 -2.03 -9.76 10.23
C THR A 147 -2.24 -8.33 9.78
N PHE A 148 -1.42 -7.85 8.85
CA PHE A 148 -1.55 -6.51 8.25
C PHE A 148 -1.51 -6.55 6.72
N LEU A 149 -1.93 -5.44 6.13
CA LEU A 149 -1.77 -5.16 4.70
C LEU A 149 -0.29 -5.03 4.35
N VAL A 150 0.03 -5.22 3.08
CA VAL A 150 1.39 -5.16 2.56
C VAL A 150 1.40 -4.41 1.23
N SER A 151 2.38 -3.53 1.06
CA SER A 151 2.74 -2.96 -0.24
C SER A 151 4.19 -3.34 -0.50
N CYS A 152 4.46 -4.08 -1.58
CA CYS A 152 5.82 -4.49 -1.92
C CYS A 152 6.56 -3.36 -2.64
N VAL A 153 7.88 -3.36 -2.56
CA VAL A 153 8.74 -2.42 -3.31
C VAL A 153 9.61 -3.18 -4.32
N ASP A 154 10.00 -2.53 -5.41
CA ASP A 154 10.79 -3.11 -6.50
C ASP A 154 12.24 -3.46 -6.12
N LYS A 155 12.81 -2.75 -5.15
CA LYS A 155 14.22 -2.89 -4.77
C LYS A 155 14.48 -2.50 -3.31
N PRO A 156 15.54 -3.03 -2.68
CA PRO A 156 15.92 -2.64 -1.34
C PRO A 156 16.47 -1.21 -1.29
N ALA A 157 16.37 -0.57 -0.13
CA ALA A 157 17.05 0.69 0.11
C ALA A 157 18.57 0.45 0.10
N PRO A 158 19.38 1.37 -0.42
CA PRO A 158 20.83 1.23 -0.36
C PRO A 158 21.31 1.10 1.08
N ASP A 159 22.30 0.22 1.29
CA ASP A 159 22.93 0.08 2.59
C ASP A 159 23.57 1.40 2.99
N VAL A 160 23.17 1.90 4.15
CA VAL A 160 23.80 3.07 4.76
C VAL A 160 24.83 2.50 5.72
N GLU A 161 26.10 2.47 5.31
CA GLU A 161 27.18 2.17 6.24
C GLU A 161 27.40 3.39 7.15
N PRO A 162 27.07 3.33 8.46
CA PRO A 162 27.23 4.48 9.33
C PRO A 162 28.72 4.76 9.53
N LYS A 163 29.20 5.89 9.02
CA LYS A 163 30.54 6.40 9.37
C LYS A 163 30.52 6.90 10.81
N ILE A 164 30.89 6.05 11.76
CA ILE A 164 31.14 6.47 13.14
C ILE A 164 32.46 7.24 13.16
N VAL A 165 32.39 8.58 13.25
CA VAL A 165 33.57 9.42 13.45
C VAL A 165 33.76 9.64 14.95
N LEU A 166 34.68 8.89 15.55
CA LEU A 166 35.13 9.14 16.92
C LEU A 166 36.02 10.40 16.94
N SER A 167 35.48 11.52 17.40
CA SER A 167 36.28 12.72 17.66
C SER A 167 36.83 12.66 19.09
N ASN A 168 38.11 12.32 19.23
CA ASN A 168 38.82 12.38 20.51
C ASN A 168 38.98 13.85 20.94
N ARG A 169 38.15 14.31 21.88
CA ARG A 169 38.44 15.57 22.59
C ARG A 169 39.53 15.30 23.63
N HIS A 170 40.75 15.69 23.27
CA HIS A 170 41.94 15.94 24.10
C HIS A 170 41.84 15.57 25.59
N ALA A 171 42.61 14.55 25.99
CA ALA A 171 43.13 14.46 27.35
C ALA A 171 44.15 15.60 27.54
N ARG A 172 43.77 16.66 28.27
CA ARG A 172 44.75 17.59 28.85
C ARG A 172 45.53 16.82 29.92
N LYS A 173 46.82 16.58 29.69
CA LYS A 173 47.76 16.30 30.77
C LYS A 173 47.86 17.56 31.63
N LEU A 174 47.59 17.40 32.92
CA LEU A 174 48.11 18.27 33.99
C LEU A 174 49.60 18.01 34.14
#